data_AF-A0A7C5G1V1-F1
#
_entry.id   AF-A0A7C5G1V1-F1
#
_cell.length_a   1.000
_cell.length_b   1.000
_cell.length_c   1.000
_cell.angle_alpha   90.00
_cell.angle_beta   90.00
_cell.angle_gamma   90.00
#
_symmetry.space_group_name_H-M   'P 1'
#
loop_
_entity.id
_entity.type
_entity.pdbx_description
1 polymer ?
#
loop_
_entity_poly.entity_id
_entity_poly.type
_entity_poly.pdbx_seq_one_letter_code
_entity_poly.pdbx_strand_id
1 'polypeptide(L)'
;MNKSTNLRKIEGAIVARNGGSERTEKARNAARIVRTIWKNPLISRYEIAERLRLERSTITLQMNRLLDLGLVTEMSEGQAGPSGGRRPIQLSINKDYGYIIGIEMQVEAYSVVAVNLAGEILRFKKEPKAITPETFIDDVVFIARSFAAEMGGEEKLIGVGIGMGGVIDSDRGIIHYSIPLHLSAPLHFSDTIAQRLNTPFMIGNDANCCAWGELAFHRADGLKNFLFALVQFRAGDPRRNEYGGVGVGFGIVIDSQVYTGTDYTAGEFRSAYWTEGNL
;
A
#
# COMPACT_ATOMS: atom_id res chain seq x y z
N MET A 1 -1.88 -27.22 -8.41
CA MET A 1 -1.86 -26.73 -7.01
C MET A 1 -2.43 -25.31 -7.02
N ASN A 2 -3.58 -25.06 -6.39
CA ASN A 2 -4.41 -23.88 -6.67
C ASN A 2 -3.82 -22.58 -6.06
N LYS A 3 -3.59 -21.54 -6.88
CA LYS A 3 -2.93 -20.26 -6.50
C LYS A 3 -3.63 -19.52 -5.35
N SER A 4 -4.94 -19.69 -5.20
CA SER A 4 -5.73 -19.20 -4.06
C SER A 4 -5.22 -19.71 -2.69
N THR A 5 -4.51 -20.84 -2.68
CA THR A 5 -3.88 -21.42 -1.48
C THR A 5 -2.58 -20.70 -1.11
N ASN A 6 -1.91 -20.03 -2.06
CA ASN A 6 -0.64 -19.33 -1.82
C ASN A 6 -0.84 -17.92 -1.27
N LEU A 7 -1.88 -17.20 -1.68
CA LEU A 7 -2.24 -15.87 -1.14
C LEU A 7 -2.70 -15.95 0.32
N ARG A 8 -3.57 -16.92 0.68
CA ARG A 8 -3.94 -17.18 2.09
C ARG A 8 -2.74 -17.57 2.98
N LYS A 9 -1.68 -18.14 2.40
CA LYS A 9 -0.42 -18.45 3.12
C LYS A 9 0.45 -17.20 3.34
N ILE A 10 0.32 -16.17 2.51
CA ILE A 10 1.00 -14.88 2.68
C ILE A 10 0.19 -14.01 3.67
N GLU A 11 -1.14 -13.99 3.58
CA GLU A 11 -2.02 -13.38 4.58
C GLU A 11 -1.79 -13.98 5.98
N GLY A 12 -1.71 -15.32 6.08
CA GLY A 12 -1.36 -16.00 7.33
C GLY A 12 0.07 -15.72 7.83
N ALA A 13 0.94 -15.13 7.00
CA ALA A 13 2.29 -14.72 7.38
C ALA A 13 2.37 -13.22 7.77
N ILE A 14 1.48 -12.38 7.24
CA ILE A 14 1.47 -10.93 7.50
C ILE A 14 0.46 -10.57 8.61
N VAL A 15 -0.64 -11.31 8.76
CA VAL A 15 -1.76 -11.00 9.68
C VAL A 15 -1.76 -11.84 10.96
N ALA A 16 -1.01 -12.94 11.03
CA ALA A 16 -1.00 -13.79 12.22
C ALA A 16 -0.05 -13.25 13.32
N ARG A 17 -0.51 -12.26 14.10
CA ARG A 17 0.13 -11.93 15.39
C ARG A 17 -0.05 -13.02 16.47
N ASN A 18 -0.83 -14.08 16.21
CA ASN A 18 -1.14 -15.13 17.18
C ASN A 18 -0.73 -16.56 16.74
N GLY A 19 0.24 -16.72 15.84
CA GLY A 19 0.88 -18.02 15.57
C GLY A 19 2.15 -18.21 16.40
N GLY A 20 2.45 -19.45 16.83
CA GLY A 20 3.65 -19.77 17.64
C GLY A 20 4.94 -19.12 17.11
N SER A 21 5.83 -18.72 18.03
CA SER A 21 6.95 -17.77 17.79
C SER A 21 7.78 -18.07 16.54
N GLU A 22 8.01 -19.34 16.22
CA GLU A 22 8.81 -19.78 15.08
C GLU A 22 8.13 -19.51 13.72
N ARG A 23 6.81 -19.65 13.60
CA ARG A 23 6.07 -19.33 12.35
C ARG A 23 6.12 -17.82 12.09
N THR A 24 5.96 -17.04 13.15
CA THR A 24 5.99 -15.57 13.13
C THR A 24 7.39 -15.06 12.78
N GLU A 25 8.44 -15.70 13.28
CA GLU A 25 9.81 -15.37 12.95
C GLU A 25 10.16 -15.66 11.49
N LYS A 26 9.79 -16.84 10.98
CA LYS A 26 9.99 -17.19 9.56
C LYS A 26 9.28 -16.21 8.63
N ALA A 27 8.04 -15.86 8.95
CA ALA A 27 7.28 -14.87 8.20
C ALA A 27 7.93 -13.47 8.22
N ARG A 28 8.37 -13.02 9.40
CA ARG A 28 9.09 -11.75 9.57
C ARG A 28 10.39 -11.72 8.76
N ASN A 29 11.17 -12.81 8.78
CA ASN A 29 12.41 -12.89 8.01
C ASN A 29 12.15 -12.89 6.51
N ALA A 30 11.13 -13.61 6.03
CA ALA A 30 10.72 -13.56 4.62
C ALA A 30 10.34 -12.13 4.18
N ALA A 31 9.52 -11.43 4.99
CA ALA A 31 9.13 -10.04 4.71
C ALA A 31 10.35 -9.10 4.68
N ARG A 32 11.31 -9.25 5.60
CA ARG A 32 12.56 -8.48 5.60
C ARG A 32 13.38 -8.74 4.33
N ILE A 33 13.52 -9.99 3.92
CA ILE A 33 14.25 -10.38 2.70
C ILE A 33 13.59 -9.75 1.46
N VAL A 34 12.28 -9.92 1.30
CA VAL A 34 11.53 -9.33 0.17
C VAL A 34 11.68 -7.81 0.14
N ARG A 35 11.53 -7.13 1.29
CA ARG A 35 11.73 -5.68 1.39
C ARG A 35 13.15 -5.26 0.99
N THR A 36 14.16 -6.03 1.38
CA THR A 36 15.55 -5.76 1.00
C THR A 36 15.78 -5.89 -0.50
N ILE A 37 15.24 -6.94 -1.15
CA ILE A 37 15.31 -7.13 -2.60
C ILE A 37 14.55 -6.01 -3.32
N TRP A 38 13.36 -5.66 -2.85
CA TRP A 38 12.53 -4.61 -3.44
C TRP A 38 13.21 -3.22 -3.40
N LYS A 39 13.92 -2.91 -2.30
CA LYS A 39 14.71 -1.69 -2.17
C LYS A 39 16.03 -1.71 -2.94
N ASN A 40 16.57 -2.89 -3.24
CA ASN A 40 17.89 -3.06 -3.86
C ASN A 40 17.77 -4.10 -4.99
N PRO A 41 17.26 -3.72 -6.18
CA PRO A 41 17.22 -4.61 -7.33
C PRO A 41 18.62 -5.13 -7.64
N LEU A 42 18.70 -6.40 -8.06
CA LEU A 42 19.95 -7.07 -8.42
C LEU A 42 20.91 -7.36 -7.24
N ILE A 43 20.40 -7.34 -6.01
CA ILE A 43 21.17 -7.69 -4.81
C ILE A 43 21.48 -9.19 -4.77
N SER A 44 22.68 -9.55 -4.28
CA SER A 44 23.07 -10.95 -4.08
C SER A 44 22.57 -11.52 -2.74
N ARG A 45 22.45 -12.86 -2.65
CA ARG A 45 22.14 -13.56 -1.38
C ARG A 45 23.12 -13.21 -0.26
N TYR A 46 24.39 -13.01 -0.60
CA TYR A 46 25.45 -12.62 0.34
C TYR A 46 25.19 -11.24 0.94
N GLU A 47 24.90 -10.24 0.10
CA GLU A 47 24.60 -8.89 0.58
C GLU A 47 23.31 -8.83 1.41
N ILE A 48 22.31 -9.64 1.07
CA ILE A 48 21.09 -9.77 1.90
C ILE A 48 21.45 -10.28 3.31
N ALA A 49 22.29 -11.32 3.41
CA ALA A 49 22.72 -11.90 4.69
C ALA A 49 23.45 -10.86 5.56
N GLU A 50 24.40 -10.13 4.97
CA GLU A 50 25.16 -9.06 5.63
C GLU A 50 24.24 -7.94 6.13
N ARG A 51 23.36 -7.42 5.27
CA ARG A 51 22.46 -6.31 5.62
C ARG A 51 21.45 -6.68 6.70
N LEU A 52 20.92 -7.91 6.66
CA LEU A 52 19.91 -8.35 7.61
C LEU A 52 20.48 -8.98 8.87
N ARG A 53 21.79 -9.23 8.92
CA ARG A 53 22.49 -9.98 9.98
C ARG A 53 21.80 -11.32 10.25
N LEU A 54 21.50 -12.05 9.19
CA LEU A 54 20.86 -13.36 9.24
C LEU A 54 21.84 -14.45 8.82
N GLU A 55 21.74 -15.61 9.48
CA GLU A 55 22.52 -16.79 9.13
C GLU A 55 22.31 -17.22 7.68
N ARG A 56 23.37 -17.69 7.02
CA ARG A 56 23.32 -18.12 5.60
C ARG A 56 22.32 -19.25 5.36
N SER A 57 22.19 -20.17 6.32
CA SER A 57 21.20 -21.25 6.29
C SER A 57 19.76 -20.70 6.28
N THR A 58 19.49 -19.67 7.08
CA THR A 58 18.18 -18.99 7.13
C THR A 58 17.88 -18.28 5.82
N ILE A 59 18.83 -17.54 5.26
CA ILE A 59 18.67 -16.88 3.96
C ILE A 59 18.39 -17.91 2.87
N THR A 60 19.12 -19.03 2.83
CA THR A 60 18.94 -20.07 1.82
C THR A 60 17.56 -20.70 1.90
N LEU A 61 17.12 -21.06 3.11
CA LEU A 61 15.80 -21.64 3.34
C LEU A 61 14.67 -20.69 2.91
N GLN A 62 14.73 -19.42 3.31
CA GLN A 62 13.71 -18.45 2.94
C GLN A 62 13.75 -18.10 1.44
N MET A 63 14.95 -17.95 0.87
CA MET A 63 15.10 -17.63 -0.55
C MET A 63 14.50 -18.72 -1.43
N ASN A 64 14.81 -19.98 -1.17
CA ASN A 64 14.26 -21.10 -1.94
C ASN A 64 12.73 -21.09 -1.88
N ARG A 65 12.13 -20.84 -0.70
CA ARG A 65 10.68 -20.69 -0.59
C ARG A 65 10.13 -19.52 -1.41
N LEU A 66 10.81 -18.37 -1.44
CA LEU A 66 10.39 -17.20 -2.21
C LEU A 66 10.48 -17.43 -3.73
N LEU A 67 11.51 -18.15 -4.18
CA LEU A 67 11.69 -18.60 -5.56
C LEU A 67 10.63 -19.63 -5.95
N ASP A 68 10.35 -20.61 -5.09
CA ASP A 68 9.31 -21.64 -5.30
C ASP A 68 7.90 -21.02 -5.39
N LEU A 69 7.66 -19.96 -4.62
CA LEU A 69 6.44 -19.17 -4.72
C LEU A 69 6.39 -18.31 -5.99
N GLY A 70 7.53 -18.08 -6.63
CA GLY A 70 7.68 -17.20 -7.79
C GLY A 70 7.65 -15.71 -7.45
N LEU A 71 7.79 -15.32 -6.17
CA LEU A 71 7.77 -13.91 -5.74
C LEU A 71 9.08 -13.19 -6.07
N VAL A 72 10.18 -13.96 -6.11
CA VAL A 72 11.52 -13.52 -6.45
C VAL A 72 11.97 -14.29 -7.68
N THR A 73 12.79 -13.66 -8.52
CA THR A 73 13.46 -14.29 -9.66
C THR A 73 14.98 -14.14 -9.55
N GLU A 74 15.68 -15.10 -10.13
CA GLU A 74 17.13 -15.03 -10.33
C GLU A 74 17.42 -14.43 -11.71
N MET A 75 18.26 -13.39 -11.75
CA MET A 75 18.72 -12.73 -12.96
C MET A 75 20.15 -13.16 -13.25
N SER A 76 20.42 -13.57 -14.49
CA SER A 76 21.69 -14.15 -14.91
C SER A 76 22.78 -13.12 -15.28
N GLU A 77 22.48 -11.82 -15.22
CA GLU A 77 23.34 -10.78 -15.79
C GLU A 77 24.18 -10.05 -14.74
N GLY A 78 25.37 -10.59 -14.47
CA GLY A 78 26.47 -9.83 -13.85
C GLY A 78 27.72 -9.87 -14.73
N GLN A 79 28.39 -8.73 -14.92
CA GLN A 79 29.75 -8.73 -15.50
C GLN A 79 30.72 -9.41 -14.52
N ALA A 80 31.68 -10.17 -15.06
CA ALA A 80 32.69 -10.83 -14.24
C ALA A 80 33.55 -9.78 -13.52
N GLY A 81 33.69 -9.92 -12.20
CA GLY A 81 34.68 -9.13 -11.46
C GLY A 81 36.11 -9.51 -11.90
N PRO A 82 37.12 -8.65 -11.68
CA PRO A 82 38.50 -8.86 -12.11
C PRO A 82 39.17 -10.15 -11.58
N SER A 83 38.58 -10.80 -10.57
CA SER A 83 39.19 -11.86 -9.76
C SER A 83 38.73 -13.30 -10.09
N GLY A 84 37.93 -13.52 -11.14
CA GLY A 84 37.66 -14.87 -11.66
C GLY A 84 36.80 -15.82 -10.79
N GLY A 85 36.06 -15.32 -9.79
CA GLY A 85 35.17 -16.14 -8.95
C GLY A 85 33.83 -16.49 -9.61
N ARG A 86 33.12 -17.52 -9.07
CA ARG A 86 31.74 -17.86 -9.47
C ARG A 86 30.84 -16.64 -9.24
N ARG A 87 30.17 -16.19 -10.31
CA ARG A 87 29.35 -14.96 -10.30
C ARG A 87 28.22 -15.08 -9.28
N PRO A 88 27.99 -14.07 -8.43
CA PRO A 88 26.84 -14.07 -7.54
C PRO A 88 25.56 -13.92 -8.38
N ILE A 89 24.59 -14.79 -8.11
CA ILE A 89 23.26 -14.71 -8.72
C ILE A 89 22.56 -13.46 -8.19
N GLN A 90 22.11 -12.60 -9.09
CA GLN A 90 21.38 -11.39 -8.76
C GLN A 90 19.90 -11.70 -8.57
N LEU A 91 19.27 -11.07 -7.57
CA LEU A 91 17.87 -11.31 -7.23
C LEU A 91 17.02 -10.07 -7.52
N SER A 92 15.81 -10.31 -8.00
CA SER A 92 14.81 -9.26 -8.21
C SER A 92 13.41 -9.74 -7.81
N ILE A 93 12.52 -8.79 -7.54
CA ILE A 93 11.10 -9.09 -7.42
C ILE A 93 10.55 -9.53 -8.78
N ASN A 94 9.75 -10.59 -8.78
CA ASN A 94 9.09 -11.04 -10.01
C ASN A 94 7.97 -10.06 -10.38
N LYS A 95 8.19 -9.32 -11.47
CA LYS A 95 7.23 -8.35 -12.02
C LYS A 95 5.93 -9.00 -12.52
N ASP A 96 5.99 -10.29 -12.90
CA ASP A 96 4.87 -11.03 -13.46
C ASP A 96 4.05 -11.81 -12.42
N TYR A 97 4.44 -11.72 -11.14
CA TYR A 97 3.79 -12.43 -10.04
C TYR A 97 2.31 -12.06 -9.92
N GLY A 98 2.00 -10.78 -10.08
CA GLY A 98 0.66 -10.23 -10.01
C GLY A 98 0.70 -8.71 -9.89
N TYR A 99 -0.47 -8.13 -9.66
CA TYR A 99 -0.64 -6.69 -9.57
C TYR A 99 -1.48 -6.28 -8.35
N ILE A 100 -1.29 -5.04 -7.92
CA ILE A 100 -2.05 -4.38 -6.85
C ILE A 100 -2.85 -3.25 -7.50
N ILE A 101 -4.11 -3.10 -7.11
CA ILE A 101 -4.92 -1.94 -7.48
C ILE A 101 -4.81 -0.89 -6.36
N GLY A 102 -4.49 0.35 -6.71
CA GLY A 102 -4.63 1.52 -5.85
C GLY A 102 -5.80 2.38 -6.31
N ILE A 103 -6.68 2.79 -5.40
CA ILE A 103 -7.83 3.65 -5.67
C ILE A 103 -7.71 4.89 -4.79
N GLU A 104 -7.75 6.07 -5.38
CA GLU A 104 -7.92 7.33 -4.67
C GLU A 104 -9.38 7.78 -4.85
N MET A 105 -10.09 7.95 -3.73
CA MET A 105 -11.48 8.39 -3.73
C MET A 105 -11.55 9.87 -3.34
N GLN A 106 -12.08 10.68 -4.26
CA GLN A 106 -12.40 12.09 -4.04
C GLN A 106 -13.91 12.29 -4.21
N VAL A 107 -14.46 13.42 -3.77
CA VAL A 107 -15.92 13.66 -3.79
C VAL A 107 -16.47 13.75 -5.22
N GLU A 108 -15.68 14.26 -6.17
CA GLU A 108 -16.12 14.51 -7.55
C GLU A 108 -15.40 13.64 -8.59
N ALA A 109 -14.46 12.80 -8.15
CA ALA A 109 -13.66 11.98 -9.03
C ALA A 109 -13.06 10.79 -8.28
N TYR A 110 -12.56 9.82 -9.04
CA TYR A 110 -11.65 8.83 -8.50
C TYR A 110 -10.46 8.65 -9.44
N SER A 111 -9.31 8.29 -8.86
CA SER A 111 -8.14 7.82 -9.59
C SER A 111 -7.95 6.34 -9.29
N VAL A 112 -7.58 5.53 -10.29
CA VAL A 112 -7.28 4.11 -10.10
C VAL A 112 -6.02 3.74 -10.88
N VAL A 113 -5.16 2.94 -10.24
CA VAL A 113 -3.88 2.49 -10.80
C VAL A 113 -3.72 0.99 -10.57
N ALA A 114 -3.13 0.29 -11.53
CA ALA A 114 -2.61 -1.06 -11.33
C ALA A 114 -1.09 -0.99 -11.36
N VAL A 115 -0.45 -1.52 -10.33
CA VAL A 115 1.01 -1.61 -10.23
C VAL A 115 1.45 -3.05 -10.04
N ASN A 116 2.58 -3.44 -10.62
CA ASN A 116 3.20 -4.72 -10.26
C ASN A 116 3.97 -4.63 -8.93
N LEU A 117 4.50 -5.75 -8.45
CA LEU A 117 5.26 -5.77 -7.19
C LEU A 117 6.59 -5.01 -7.23
N ALA A 118 7.12 -4.69 -8.41
CA ALA A 118 8.28 -3.80 -8.55
C ALA A 118 7.90 -2.31 -8.44
N GLY A 119 6.60 -2.00 -8.36
CA GLY A 119 6.07 -0.64 -8.30
C GLY A 119 5.91 0.02 -9.67
N GLU A 120 5.98 -0.75 -10.76
CA GLU A 120 5.78 -0.22 -12.10
C GLU A 120 4.28 -0.08 -12.39
N ILE A 121 3.89 1.08 -12.92
CA ILE A 121 2.51 1.34 -13.32
C ILE A 121 2.21 0.54 -14.59
N LEU A 122 1.25 -0.37 -14.49
CA LEU A 122 0.74 -1.17 -15.60
C LEU A 122 -0.40 -0.44 -16.32
N ARG A 123 -1.24 0.23 -15.54
CA ARG A 123 -2.39 0.99 -16.03
C ARG A 123 -2.77 2.07 -15.04
N PHE A 124 -3.26 3.19 -15.54
CA PHE A 124 -3.78 4.30 -14.74
C PHE A 124 -5.01 4.90 -15.42
N LYS A 125 -5.97 5.35 -14.61
CA LYS A 125 -7.18 6.02 -15.06
C LYS A 125 -7.62 7.04 -14.00
N LYS A 126 -8.16 8.16 -14.43
CA LYS A 126 -8.88 9.11 -13.57
C LYS A 126 -10.20 9.45 -14.24
N GLU A 127 -11.30 9.41 -13.50
CA GLU A 127 -12.63 9.72 -14.02
C GLU A 127 -13.43 10.62 -13.07
N PRO A 128 -14.23 11.55 -13.62
CA PRO A 128 -15.21 12.28 -12.83
C PRO A 128 -16.33 11.33 -12.38
N LYS A 129 -16.70 11.42 -11.12
CA LYS A 129 -17.79 10.65 -10.51
C LYS A 129 -18.16 11.29 -9.18
N ALA A 130 -19.43 11.65 -9.02
CA ALA A 130 -19.93 12.09 -7.71
C ALA A 130 -19.94 10.90 -6.75
N ILE A 131 -19.18 10.99 -5.67
CA ILE A 131 -19.10 10.02 -4.59
C ILE A 131 -19.86 10.58 -3.40
N THR A 132 -20.81 9.80 -2.90
CA THR A 132 -21.64 10.16 -1.75
C THR A 132 -21.40 9.16 -0.61
N PRO A 133 -21.69 9.51 0.65
CA PRO A 133 -21.58 8.55 1.74
C PRO A 133 -22.43 7.29 1.51
N GLU A 134 -23.57 7.40 0.83
CA GLU A 134 -24.46 6.28 0.51
C GLU A 134 -23.89 5.36 -0.59
N THR A 135 -23.24 5.94 -1.60
CA THR A 135 -22.69 5.17 -2.74
C THR A 135 -21.26 4.69 -2.53
N PHE A 136 -20.54 5.26 -1.56
CA PHE A 136 -19.10 5.07 -1.37
C PHE A 136 -18.64 3.60 -1.42
N ILE A 137 -19.30 2.73 -0.65
CA ILE A 137 -18.95 1.29 -0.61
C ILE A 137 -19.20 0.62 -1.96
N ASP A 138 -20.35 0.87 -2.58
CA ASP A 138 -20.72 0.29 -3.87
C ASP A 138 -19.75 0.77 -4.96
N ASP A 139 -19.38 2.04 -4.91
CA ASP A 139 -18.44 2.66 -5.85
C ASP A 139 -17.05 2.06 -5.73
N VAL A 140 -16.51 1.88 -4.52
CA VAL A 140 -15.21 1.21 -4.30
C VAL A 140 -15.21 -0.21 -4.87
N VAL A 141 -16.24 -1.01 -4.57
CA VAL A 141 -16.35 -2.40 -5.05
C VAL A 141 -16.47 -2.43 -6.58
N PHE A 142 -17.29 -1.55 -7.14
CA PHE A 142 -17.48 -1.44 -8.58
C PHE A 142 -16.19 -1.06 -9.30
N ILE A 143 -15.48 -0.03 -8.81
CA ILE A 143 -14.21 0.43 -9.39
C ILE A 143 -13.16 -0.68 -9.32
N ALA A 144 -12.99 -1.32 -8.16
CA ALA A 144 -12.02 -2.40 -7.99
C ALA A 144 -12.26 -3.57 -8.94
N ARG A 145 -13.52 -4.07 -9.03
CA ARG A 145 -13.87 -5.19 -9.91
C ARG A 145 -13.78 -4.85 -11.38
N SER A 146 -14.27 -3.67 -11.77
CA SER A 146 -14.24 -3.22 -13.17
C SER A 146 -12.81 -3.06 -13.65
N PHE A 147 -11.95 -2.44 -12.82
CA PHE A 147 -10.55 -2.26 -13.16
C PHE A 147 -9.77 -3.59 -13.16
N ALA A 148 -10.09 -4.52 -12.25
CA ALA A 148 -9.53 -5.88 -12.29
C ALA A 148 -9.93 -6.62 -13.57
N ALA A 149 -11.20 -6.49 -14.02
CA ALA A 149 -11.66 -7.07 -15.28
C ALA A 149 -10.92 -6.47 -16.49
N GLU A 150 -10.68 -5.16 -16.51
CA GLU A 150 -9.84 -4.49 -17.52
C GLU A 150 -8.39 -4.99 -17.54
N MET A 151 -7.89 -5.52 -16.43
CA MET A 151 -6.55 -6.12 -16.28
C MET A 151 -6.52 -7.63 -16.58
N GLY A 152 -7.63 -8.21 -17.05
CA GLY A 152 -7.73 -9.65 -17.36
C GLY A 152 -8.26 -10.51 -16.22
N GLY A 153 -8.87 -9.90 -15.20
CA GLY A 153 -9.55 -10.57 -14.09
C GLY A 153 -8.75 -10.61 -12.78
N GLU A 154 -9.35 -11.21 -11.75
CA GLU A 154 -8.84 -11.19 -10.37
C GLU A 154 -7.77 -12.28 -10.09
N GLU A 155 -7.45 -13.17 -11.04
CA GLU A 155 -6.53 -14.29 -10.79
C GLU A 155 -5.12 -13.84 -10.37
N LYS A 156 -4.66 -12.71 -10.92
CA LYS A 156 -3.37 -12.08 -10.62
C LYS A 156 -3.49 -10.87 -9.70
N LEU A 157 -4.69 -10.56 -9.21
CA LEU A 157 -4.90 -9.46 -8.29
C LEU A 157 -4.43 -9.88 -6.89
N ILE A 158 -3.43 -9.17 -6.38
CA ILE A 158 -2.81 -9.44 -5.09
C ILE A 158 -3.56 -8.74 -3.97
N GLY A 159 -4.00 -7.50 -4.21
CA GLY A 159 -4.59 -6.64 -3.19
C GLY A 159 -5.16 -5.34 -3.75
N VAL A 160 -6.00 -4.68 -2.95
CA VAL A 160 -6.57 -3.36 -3.26
C VAL A 160 -6.24 -2.36 -2.15
N GLY A 161 -5.58 -1.26 -2.47
CA GLY A 161 -5.39 -0.12 -1.56
C GLY A 161 -6.38 0.99 -1.88
N ILE A 162 -7.00 1.58 -0.87
CA ILE A 162 -7.92 2.72 -0.99
C ILE A 162 -7.36 3.90 -0.19
N GLY A 163 -7.17 5.04 -0.84
CA GLY A 163 -6.84 6.32 -0.22
C GLY A 163 -8.04 7.27 -0.27
N MET A 164 -8.38 7.92 0.84
CA MET A 164 -9.43 8.94 0.88
C MET A 164 -9.18 9.95 2.00
N GLY A 165 -9.77 11.14 1.89
CA GLY A 165 -9.72 12.13 2.95
C GLY A 165 -10.60 11.75 4.15
N GLY A 166 -10.01 11.70 5.35
CA GLY A 166 -10.71 11.40 6.60
C GLY A 166 -9.76 10.93 7.70
N VAL A 167 -10.31 10.76 8.90
CA VAL A 167 -9.60 10.14 10.03
C VAL A 167 -9.87 8.64 10.01
N ILE A 168 -8.81 7.86 9.80
CA ILE A 168 -8.93 6.44 9.44
C ILE A 168 -7.98 5.60 10.29
N ASP A 169 -8.55 4.64 11.02
CA ASP A 169 -7.81 3.52 11.58
C ASP A 169 -7.56 2.50 10.46
N SER A 170 -6.39 2.59 9.82
CA SER A 170 -6.00 1.67 8.74
C SER A 170 -5.81 0.23 9.19
N ASP A 171 -5.44 0.02 10.46
CA ASP A 171 -5.16 -1.33 10.99
C ASP A 171 -6.46 -2.11 11.19
N ARG A 172 -7.52 -1.45 11.66
CA ARG A 172 -8.85 -2.06 11.79
C ARG A 172 -9.75 -1.84 10.57
N GLY A 173 -9.37 -0.92 9.68
CA GLY A 173 -10.16 -0.46 8.56
C GLY A 173 -11.47 0.20 8.99
N ILE A 174 -11.37 1.14 9.93
CA ILE A 174 -12.48 1.96 10.42
C ILE A 174 -12.25 3.38 9.94
N ILE A 175 -13.25 3.94 9.25
CA ILE A 175 -13.29 5.38 8.94
C ILE A 175 -14.02 6.04 10.10
N HIS A 176 -13.32 6.78 10.97
CA HIS A 176 -13.95 7.42 12.11
C HIS A 176 -14.89 8.55 11.67
N TYR A 177 -14.42 9.38 10.75
CA TYR A 177 -15.23 10.38 10.06
C TYR A 177 -14.51 10.84 8.78
N SER A 178 -15.27 11.43 7.86
CA SER A 178 -14.76 12.07 6.65
C SER A 178 -15.58 13.33 6.40
N ILE A 179 -14.98 14.50 6.61
CA ILE A 179 -15.58 15.79 6.27
C ILE A 179 -15.93 15.87 4.77
N PRO A 180 -15.02 15.52 3.83
CA PRO A 180 -15.32 15.60 2.39
C PRO A 180 -16.48 14.70 1.96
N LEU A 181 -16.58 13.49 2.51
CA LEU A 181 -17.67 12.56 2.19
C LEU A 181 -18.89 12.71 3.11
N HIS A 182 -18.93 13.69 4.00
CA HIS A 182 -19.99 13.87 5.00
C HIS A 182 -20.29 12.62 5.85
N LEU A 183 -19.27 11.81 6.12
CA LEU A 183 -19.38 10.70 7.06
C LEU A 183 -19.16 11.24 8.47
N SER A 184 -20.24 11.39 9.23
CA SER A 184 -20.22 11.93 10.60
C SER A 184 -20.18 10.86 11.70
N ALA A 185 -20.34 9.58 11.34
CA ALA A 185 -20.29 8.45 12.25
C ALA A 185 -19.27 7.40 11.78
N PRO A 186 -18.70 6.60 12.70
CA PRO A 186 -17.75 5.56 12.34
C PRO A 186 -18.33 4.54 11.35
N LEU A 187 -17.61 4.29 10.27
CA LEU A 187 -17.91 3.25 9.29
C LEU A 187 -16.89 2.12 9.40
N HIS A 188 -17.38 0.93 9.75
CA HIS A 188 -16.63 -0.32 9.75
C HIS A 188 -16.42 -0.81 8.31
N PHE A 189 -15.55 -0.10 7.59
CA PHE A 189 -15.31 -0.30 6.16
C PHE A 189 -14.85 -1.73 5.87
N SER A 190 -13.90 -2.25 6.67
CA SER A 190 -13.39 -3.60 6.46
C SER A 190 -14.46 -4.68 6.58
N ASP A 191 -15.31 -4.61 7.60
CA ASP A 191 -16.37 -5.60 7.82
C ASP A 191 -17.38 -5.61 6.66
N THR A 192 -17.64 -4.43 6.10
CA THR A 192 -18.56 -4.24 4.97
C THR A 192 -17.97 -4.74 3.66
N ILE A 193 -16.70 -4.44 3.38
CA ILE A 193 -16.03 -4.79 2.12
C ILE A 193 -15.62 -6.27 2.08
N ALA A 194 -15.27 -6.88 3.22
CA ALA A 194 -14.85 -8.28 3.28
C ALA A 194 -15.92 -9.27 2.74
N GLN A 195 -17.19 -8.88 2.75
CA GLN A 195 -18.29 -9.66 2.19
C GLN A 195 -18.46 -9.48 0.67
N ARG A 196 -17.79 -8.47 0.09
CA ARG A 196 -17.99 -8.00 -1.28
C ARG A 196 -16.74 -8.15 -2.15
N LEU A 197 -15.54 -8.17 -1.56
CA LEU A 197 -14.29 -8.45 -2.27
C LEU A 197 -13.64 -9.71 -1.70
N ASN A 198 -13.25 -10.63 -2.58
CA ASN A 198 -12.53 -11.86 -2.21
C ASN A 198 -11.01 -11.66 -2.09
N THR A 199 -10.55 -10.43 -2.32
CA THR A 199 -9.14 -10.03 -2.37
C THR A 199 -8.84 -9.20 -1.13
N PRO A 200 -7.67 -9.37 -0.48
CA PRO A 200 -7.28 -8.49 0.61
C PRO A 200 -7.26 -7.02 0.18
N PHE A 201 -7.68 -6.16 1.09
CA PHE A 201 -7.74 -4.73 0.86
C PHE A 201 -7.27 -3.95 2.09
N MET A 202 -6.87 -2.70 1.86
CA MET A 202 -6.48 -1.76 2.91
C MET A 202 -7.05 -0.38 2.58
N ILE A 203 -7.41 0.38 3.62
CA ILE A 203 -7.86 1.76 3.48
C ILE A 203 -6.96 2.69 4.32
N GLY A 204 -6.67 3.88 3.79
CA GLY A 204 -5.84 4.87 4.46
C GLY A 204 -6.25 6.29 4.16
N ASN A 205 -5.84 7.18 5.05
CA ASN A 205 -5.93 8.63 4.83
C ASN A 205 -5.08 9.01 3.60
N ASP A 206 -5.58 9.90 2.76
CA ASP A 206 -4.96 10.32 1.50
C ASP A 206 -3.56 10.93 1.69
N ALA A 207 -3.36 11.82 2.65
CA ALA A 207 -2.04 12.41 2.92
C ALA A 207 -1.04 11.35 3.43
N ASN A 208 -1.49 10.42 4.25
CA ASN A 208 -0.68 9.26 4.68
C ASN A 208 -0.35 8.31 3.53
N CYS A 209 -1.30 8.06 2.62
CA CYS A 209 -1.07 7.29 1.39
C CYS A 209 -0.03 7.97 0.49
N CYS A 210 -0.07 9.29 0.34
CA CYS A 210 0.95 10.03 -0.39
C CYS A 210 2.34 9.89 0.26
N ALA A 211 2.43 9.96 1.58
CA ALA A 211 3.69 9.74 2.30
C ALA A 211 4.23 8.31 2.12
N TRP A 212 3.36 7.28 2.11
CA TRP A 212 3.75 5.92 1.72
C TRP A 212 4.21 5.85 0.26
N GLY A 213 3.57 6.60 -0.63
CA GLY A 213 3.97 6.77 -2.02
C GLY A 213 5.40 7.26 -2.14
N GLU A 214 5.75 8.36 -1.46
CA GLU A 214 7.12 8.89 -1.43
C GLU A 214 8.13 7.85 -0.93
N LEU A 215 7.81 7.14 0.16
CA LEU A 215 8.67 6.05 0.67
C LEU A 215 8.88 4.92 -0.36
N ALA A 216 7.89 4.67 -1.22
CA ALA A 216 7.94 3.62 -2.24
C ALA A 216 8.65 4.06 -3.52
N PHE A 217 8.44 5.30 -3.97
CA PHE A 217 9.14 5.89 -5.11
C PHE A 217 10.62 6.08 -4.79
N HIS A 218 10.94 6.59 -3.60
CA HIS A 218 12.30 6.82 -3.11
C HIS A 218 12.85 5.66 -2.29
N ARG A 219 12.41 4.43 -2.59
CA ARG A 219 12.76 3.23 -1.81
C ARG A 219 14.26 2.94 -1.75
N ALA A 220 15.02 3.38 -2.75
CA ALA A 220 16.47 3.26 -2.82
C ALA A 220 17.20 4.35 -2.02
N ASP A 221 16.61 5.53 -1.89
CA ASP A 221 17.21 6.69 -1.22
C ASP A 221 17.18 6.56 0.31
N GLY A 222 16.33 5.67 0.83
CA GLY A 222 16.28 5.37 2.26
C GLY A 222 15.74 6.52 3.10
N LEU A 223 14.76 7.28 2.57
CA LEU A 223 14.09 8.36 3.29
C LEU A 223 13.64 7.92 4.69
N LYS A 224 13.95 8.75 5.70
CA LYS A 224 13.65 8.45 7.11
C LYS A 224 12.63 9.39 7.71
N ASN A 225 12.88 10.69 7.65
CA ASN A 225 12.08 11.69 8.34
C ASN A 225 11.69 12.79 7.36
N PHE A 226 10.39 12.97 7.13
CA PHE A 226 9.86 14.04 6.28
C PHE A 226 8.39 14.30 6.57
N LEU A 227 7.90 15.43 6.06
CA LEU A 227 6.50 15.83 6.06
C LEU A 227 6.02 15.90 4.62
N PHE A 228 4.97 15.18 4.28
CA PHE A 228 4.25 15.35 3.01
C PHE A 228 3.09 16.31 3.23
N ALA A 229 2.97 17.35 2.39
CA ALA A 229 1.86 18.29 2.45
C ALA A 229 0.91 18.08 1.26
N LEU A 230 -0.27 17.53 1.54
CA LEU A 230 -1.33 17.35 0.55
C LEU A 230 -2.22 18.60 0.56
N VAL A 231 -2.07 19.44 -0.46
CA VAL A 231 -2.86 20.67 -0.64
C VAL A 231 -3.91 20.43 -1.72
N GLN A 232 -5.18 20.47 -1.33
CA GLN A 232 -6.31 20.25 -2.22
C GLN A 232 -7.17 21.50 -2.30
N PHE A 233 -7.52 21.91 -3.52
CA PHE A 233 -8.51 22.94 -3.74
C PHE A 233 -9.87 22.29 -3.91
N ARG A 234 -10.86 22.72 -3.15
CA ARG A 234 -12.25 22.26 -3.28
C ARG A 234 -13.09 23.34 -3.91
N ALA A 235 -13.83 22.97 -4.94
CA ALA A 235 -14.99 23.75 -5.33
C ALA A 235 -15.99 23.70 -4.17
N GLY A 236 -16.56 24.84 -3.81
CA GLY A 236 -17.67 24.86 -2.88
C GLY A 236 -18.93 24.31 -3.54
N ASP A 237 -19.85 23.79 -2.75
CA ASP A 237 -21.21 23.54 -3.20
C ASP A 237 -22.16 24.59 -2.59
N PRO A 238 -22.57 25.62 -3.35
CA PRO A 238 -23.52 26.62 -2.89
C PRO A 238 -24.86 26.02 -2.45
N ARG A 239 -25.24 24.84 -2.96
CA ARG A 239 -26.49 24.16 -2.60
C ARG A 239 -26.41 23.52 -1.21
N ARG A 240 -25.21 23.25 -0.73
CA ARG A 240 -24.92 22.70 0.61
C ARG A 240 -24.38 23.76 1.57
N ASN A 241 -24.36 25.03 1.15
CA ASN A 241 -23.74 26.13 1.89
C ASN A 241 -22.26 25.85 2.21
N GLU A 242 -21.58 25.14 1.31
CA GLU A 242 -20.17 24.82 1.41
C GLU A 242 -19.37 25.83 0.59
N TYR A 243 -18.54 26.61 1.27
CA TYR A 243 -17.58 27.47 0.62
C TYR A 243 -16.40 26.63 0.14
N GLY A 244 -15.98 26.87 -1.09
CA GLY A 244 -14.77 26.28 -1.64
C GLY A 244 -13.56 26.82 -0.91
N GLY A 245 -12.48 26.05 -0.87
CA GLY A 245 -11.34 26.41 -0.05
C GLY A 245 -10.14 25.52 -0.26
N VAL A 246 -9.10 25.79 0.53
CA VAL A 246 -7.87 25.00 0.55
C VAL A 246 -7.92 24.03 1.72
N GLY A 247 -8.04 22.75 1.40
CA GLY A 247 -7.77 21.68 2.35
C GLY A 247 -6.27 21.40 2.42
N VAL A 248 -5.74 21.26 3.63
CA VAL A 248 -4.34 20.85 3.85
C VAL A 248 -4.34 19.65 4.78
N GLY A 249 -3.76 18.54 4.32
CA GLY A 249 -3.48 17.36 5.13
C GLY A 249 -1.98 17.08 5.14
N PHE A 250 -1.47 16.56 6.25
CA PHE A 250 -0.06 16.19 6.35
C PHE A 250 0.15 14.70 6.59
N GLY A 251 1.01 14.09 5.78
CA GLY A 251 1.57 12.77 6.07
C GLY A 251 2.90 12.93 6.80
N ILE A 252 2.99 12.41 8.02
CA ILE A 252 4.21 12.52 8.84
C ILE A 252 4.98 11.21 8.73
N VAL A 253 6.26 11.26 8.38
CA VAL A 253 7.14 10.08 8.36
C VAL A 253 8.26 10.25 9.38
N ILE A 254 8.40 9.25 10.24
CA ILE A 254 9.46 9.13 11.24
C ILE A 254 10.08 7.75 11.12
N ASP A 255 11.41 7.67 11.01
CA ASP A 255 12.16 6.43 10.86
C ASP A 255 11.65 5.50 9.74
N SER A 256 11.34 6.10 8.58
CA SER A 256 10.80 5.43 7.38
C SER A 256 9.44 4.78 7.59
N GLN A 257 8.68 5.21 8.59
CA GLN A 257 7.32 4.75 8.87
C GLN A 257 6.37 5.95 8.91
N VAL A 258 5.20 5.80 8.30
CA VAL A 258 4.14 6.80 8.41
C VAL A 258 3.60 6.77 9.84
N TYR A 259 3.61 7.93 10.49
CA TYR A 259 3.14 8.12 11.85
C TYR A 259 1.69 8.62 11.83
N THR A 260 0.78 7.82 12.38
CA THR A 260 -0.66 8.10 12.38
C THR A 260 -1.16 8.74 13.67
N GLY A 261 -0.37 8.73 14.75
CA GLY A 261 -0.78 9.23 16.06
C GLY A 261 -1.72 8.28 16.81
N THR A 262 -2.10 8.66 18.04
CA THR A 262 -2.91 7.83 18.95
C THR A 262 -4.34 7.62 18.44
N ASP A 263 -4.97 8.68 17.93
CA ASP A 263 -6.35 8.68 17.46
C ASP A 263 -6.45 8.77 15.93
N TYR A 264 -5.37 8.40 15.23
CA TYR A 264 -5.27 8.45 13.76
C TYR A 264 -5.38 9.87 13.17
N THR A 265 -5.13 10.89 14.00
CA THR A 265 -5.25 12.32 13.68
C THR A 265 -3.91 13.02 13.48
N ALA A 266 -2.79 12.30 13.44
CA ALA A 266 -1.49 12.93 13.19
C ALA A 266 -1.48 13.58 11.80
N GLY A 267 -1.10 14.86 11.75
CA GLY A 267 -1.07 15.64 10.52
C GLY A 267 -2.43 16.22 10.10
N GLU A 268 -3.48 16.02 10.90
CA GLU A 268 -4.75 16.75 10.75
C GLU A 268 -4.52 18.23 11.07
N PHE A 269 -4.52 19.05 10.04
CA PHE A 269 -4.33 20.49 10.17
C PHE A 269 -5.67 21.22 10.19
N ARG A 270 -5.82 22.13 11.14
CA ARG A 270 -6.85 23.16 11.12
C ARG A 270 -6.18 24.51 11.28
N SER A 271 -6.60 25.47 10.45
CA SER A 271 -6.15 26.85 10.57
C SER A 271 -6.50 27.41 11.94
N ALA A 272 -5.62 28.21 12.55
CA ALA A 272 -5.91 28.93 13.79
C ALA A 272 -7.07 29.93 13.63
N TYR A 273 -7.44 30.28 12.40
CA TYR A 273 -8.58 31.15 12.07
C TYR A 273 -9.86 30.39 11.73
N TRP A 274 -9.85 29.06 11.87
CA TRP A 274 -11.03 28.23 11.60
C TRP A 274 -12.12 28.49 12.65
N THR A 275 -13.35 28.74 12.19
CA THR A 275 -14.57 28.83 13.01
C THR A 275 -15.71 28.04 12.33
N GLU A 276 -16.77 27.69 13.06
CA GLU A 276 -18.01 27.15 12.47
C GLU A 276 -18.67 28.24 11.59
N GLY A 277 -18.21 28.39 10.35
CA GLY A 277 -18.75 29.39 9.41
C GLY A 277 -17.82 29.82 8.28
N ASN A 278 -16.54 29.49 8.36
CA ASN A 278 -15.54 29.81 7.33
C ASN A 278 -14.73 28.55 6.96
N LEU A 279 -15.25 27.84 5.96
CA LEU A 279 -14.53 26.88 5.13
C LEU A 279 -13.90 27.61 3.94
#